data_AF-E7ABK1-F1
#
_entry.id   AF-E7ABK1-F1
#
_cell.length_a   1.000
_cell.length_b   1.000
_cell.length_c   1.000
_cell.angle_alpha   90.00
_cell.angle_beta   90.00
_cell.angle_gamma   90.00
#
_symmetry.space_group_name_H-M   'P 1'
#
loop_
_entity.id
_entity.type
_entity.pdbx_description
1 polymer ?
#
loop_
_entity_poly.entity_id
_entity_poly.type
_entity_poly.pdbx_seq_one_letter_code
_entity_poly.pdbx_strand_id
1 'polypeptide(L)'
;MLAFKTKCCAFLVLVFGVALGVLNAHSQGGTSIDNAMDIQLPLKTFRDMKAEAKGCVECHAKKHPGIVADWKMSRHAHAGVTCIDCHAVTRDSPMLTMDGHEGSKVPISVLVSTNTCGKCHEKETKEFRHSGHARGAVQVWAKASMRDLMEMVEGRGHPDLKHAPEATGCIQCHGSIIKLDKNRRPTPETWPTYGIGTAFPDGSVGNCASCHSAHKFSLAEARKPAACASCHLGPDHPDIEIYNNSMHGHIFNSEGNTWNFDAAPGTWKVPDFRAPTCATCHMSGNSKSAVTHNVSRRLKWNLFMPLSQLRTGGYETASDAYRDNYQITKGNPLAGNPKGPDAARAEMKAGCIDCHNSAHINNFFTMADKNILLYNEYYNEALKMKEALAKKNLLDKDMWNDEFQRIFYHLWHHEGRRMRQGGIMGAPDYSHWHGVFELQQDIRKLRKIYAKRLKTNQIED
;
A
#
# COMPACT_ATOMS: atom_id res chain seq x y z
N MET A 1 49.80 -50.81 -3.67
CA MET A 1 50.09 -51.87 -2.68
C MET A 1 49.69 -51.31 -1.32
N LEU A 2 48.78 -51.84 -0.51
CA LEU A 2 48.09 -53.13 -0.46
C LEU A 2 46.71 -52.87 0.20
N ALA A 3 45.66 -53.46 -0.36
CA ALA A 3 44.45 -53.79 0.38
C ALA A 3 44.73 -54.98 1.31
N PHE A 4 44.02 -55.13 2.43
CA PHE A 4 43.56 -56.47 2.87
C PHE A 4 42.37 -56.38 3.84
N LYS A 5 41.29 -57.06 3.43
CA LYS A 5 40.13 -57.50 4.21
C LYS A 5 40.51 -58.72 5.04
N THR A 6 39.85 -58.92 6.20
CA THR A 6 39.29 -60.19 6.75
C THR A 6 38.71 -59.87 8.14
N LYS A 7 37.40 -59.91 8.46
CA LYS A 7 36.39 -60.99 8.57
C LYS A 7 36.65 -62.08 9.64
N CYS A 8 35.55 -62.42 10.34
CA CYS A 8 35.26 -63.52 11.31
C CYS A 8 35.58 -63.22 12.79
N CYS A 9 34.75 -63.48 13.82
CA CYS A 9 33.49 -64.24 14.05
C CYS A 9 32.70 -63.48 15.16
N ALA A 10 31.38 -63.25 15.13
CA ALA A 10 30.21 -64.15 15.23
C ALA A 10 29.91 -64.69 16.65
N PHE A 11 28.62 -64.57 17.01
CA PHE A 11 27.83 -65.09 18.16
C PHE A 11 27.70 -64.15 19.37
N LEU A 12 26.51 -63.84 19.90
CA LEU A 12 25.29 -64.66 20.00
C LEU A 12 24.02 -63.77 20.06
N VAL A 13 23.02 -64.15 19.28
CA VAL A 13 21.67 -63.57 19.19
C VAL A 13 20.75 -64.25 20.21
N LEU A 14 19.91 -63.48 20.90
CA LEU A 14 18.75 -64.02 21.63
C LEU A 14 17.47 -63.64 20.91
N VAL A 15 16.82 -64.69 20.42
CA VAL A 15 15.58 -64.77 19.65
C VAL A 15 14.38 -64.68 20.58
N PHE A 16 13.32 -63.99 20.17
CA PHE A 16 11.93 -64.47 20.37
C PHE A 16 10.99 -63.84 19.33
N GLY A 17 10.61 -64.62 18.32
CA GLY A 17 9.25 -64.66 17.77
C GLY A 17 8.56 -65.93 18.32
N VAL A 18 7.25 -66.13 18.31
CA VAL A 18 6.29 -65.99 17.19
C VAL A 18 4.86 -66.19 17.73
N ALA A 19 3.86 -65.60 17.03
CA ALA A 19 2.45 -66.02 16.85
C ALA A 19 1.45 -65.84 18.02
N LEU A 20 0.15 -65.59 17.84
CA LEU A 20 -0.76 -65.50 16.68
C LEU A 20 -2.06 -64.84 17.21
N GLY A 21 -2.70 -63.97 16.43
CA GLY A 21 -4.00 -63.40 16.77
C GLY A 21 -4.62 -62.71 15.55
N VAL A 22 -5.34 -63.49 14.76
CA VAL A 22 -6.03 -63.10 13.52
C VAL A 22 -7.24 -62.22 13.83
N LEU A 23 -7.33 -61.02 13.25
CA LEU A 23 -8.61 -60.38 12.96
C LEU A 23 -8.52 -59.64 11.61
N ASN A 24 -9.35 -60.12 10.68
CA ASN A 24 -9.63 -59.54 9.38
C ASN A 24 -10.15 -58.10 9.49
N ALA A 25 -9.62 -57.20 8.66
CA ALA A 25 -10.42 -56.13 8.07
C ALA A 25 -9.85 -55.76 6.71
N HIS A 26 -10.69 -55.95 5.68
CA HIS A 26 -10.40 -55.69 4.29
C HIS A 26 -10.11 -54.21 4.04
N SER A 27 -9.19 -54.00 3.10
CA SER A 27 -9.01 -52.76 2.35
C SER A 27 -10.31 -52.29 1.72
N GLN A 28 -10.67 -51.03 1.95
CA GLN A 28 -11.13 -50.08 0.94
C GLN A 28 -11.40 -48.73 1.62
N GLY A 29 -10.80 -47.67 1.11
CA GLY A 29 -10.99 -46.32 1.64
C GLY A 29 -10.03 -45.34 0.98
N GLY A 30 -10.25 -45.07 -0.31
CA GLY A 30 -9.65 -43.89 -0.93
C GLY A 30 -10.15 -42.66 -0.17
N THR A 31 -9.23 -41.82 0.30
CA THR A 31 -9.57 -40.53 0.88
C THR A 31 -10.02 -39.59 -0.24
N SER A 32 -11.33 -39.55 -0.50
CA SER A 32 -11.92 -38.36 -1.12
C SER A 32 -11.76 -37.23 -0.10
N ILE A 33 -10.91 -36.26 -0.42
CA ILE A 33 -10.77 -35.05 0.38
C ILE A 33 -11.98 -34.18 0.05
N ASP A 34 -13.12 -34.46 0.68
CA ASP A 34 -14.27 -33.55 0.68
C ASP A 34 -13.91 -32.31 1.51
N ASN A 35 -13.30 -31.32 0.87
CA ASN A 35 -13.02 -29.98 1.43
C ASN A 35 -14.30 -29.14 1.60
N ALA A 36 -15.44 -29.77 1.91
CA ALA A 36 -16.64 -29.04 2.28
C ALA A 36 -16.44 -28.52 3.72
N MET A 37 -15.92 -27.29 3.84
CA MET A 37 -15.95 -26.56 5.10
C MET A 37 -17.36 -26.60 5.65
N ASP A 38 -17.50 -27.00 6.92
CA ASP A 38 -18.79 -27.15 7.58
C ASP A 38 -19.64 -25.88 7.42
N ILE A 39 -20.68 -26.00 6.58
CA ILE A 39 -21.63 -24.91 6.27
C ILE A 39 -22.57 -24.69 7.46
N GLN A 40 -22.53 -25.55 8.50
CA GLN A 40 -23.33 -25.37 9.70
C GLN A 40 -22.74 -24.31 10.62
N LEU A 41 -23.05 -23.04 10.35
CA LEU A 41 -23.22 -22.09 11.46
C LEU A 41 -24.63 -21.49 11.40
N PRO A 42 -25.35 -21.43 12.53
CA PRO A 42 -26.61 -20.73 12.62
C PRO A 42 -26.34 -19.22 12.70
N LEU A 43 -25.89 -18.60 11.61
CA LEU A 43 -25.91 -17.15 11.54
C LEU A 43 -27.39 -16.71 11.45
N LYS A 44 -27.80 -15.76 12.30
CA LYS A 44 -29.09 -15.05 12.13
C LYS A 44 -29.28 -14.58 10.68
N THR A 45 -28.19 -14.21 10.02
CA THR A 45 -28.17 -13.66 8.66
C THR A 45 -28.51 -14.65 7.56
N PHE A 46 -28.45 -15.98 7.79
CA PHE A 46 -28.93 -16.96 6.82
C PHE A 46 -30.45 -17.09 6.78
N ARG A 47 -31.16 -16.72 7.86
CA ARG A 47 -32.62 -16.88 7.94
C ARG A 47 -33.38 -15.81 7.13
N ASP A 48 -32.84 -14.60 7.07
CA ASP A 48 -33.49 -13.45 6.41
C ASP A 48 -32.88 -13.12 5.03
N MET A 49 -32.00 -13.98 4.52
CA MET A 49 -31.31 -13.78 3.24
C MET A 49 -32.24 -14.08 2.06
N LYS A 50 -32.23 -13.21 1.04
CA LYS A 50 -32.92 -13.45 -0.23
C LYS A 50 -32.41 -14.73 -0.90
N ALA A 51 -33.29 -15.43 -1.63
CA ALA A 51 -32.96 -16.70 -2.27
C ALA A 51 -31.73 -16.60 -3.20
N GLU A 52 -31.61 -15.50 -3.94
CA GLU A 52 -30.50 -15.23 -4.84
C GLU A 52 -29.17 -15.11 -4.09
N ALA A 53 -29.15 -14.34 -3.00
CA ALA A 53 -27.98 -14.18 -2.15
C ALA A 53 -27.57 -15.50 -1.49
N LYS A 54 -28.54 -16.30 -1.04
CA LYS A 54 -28.31 -17.63 -0.48
C LYS A 54 -27.69 -18.58 -1.52
N GLY A 55 -28.19 -18.56 -2.75
CA GLY A 55 -27.64 -19.33 -3.86
C GLY A 55 -26.18 -18.99 -4.17
N CYS A 56 -25.80 -17.70 -4.09
CA CYS A 56 -24.41 -17.28 -4.21
C CYS A 56 -23.54 -17.92 -3.12
N VAL A 57 -23.96 -17.83 -1.85
CA VAL A 57 -23.20 -18.39 -0.72
C VAL A 57 -23.07 -19.90 -0.80
N GLU A 58 -24.15 -20.63 -1.08
CA GLU A 58 -24.14 -22.09 -1.15
C GLU A 58 -23.26 -22.64 -2.28
N CYS A 59 -23.30 -22.00 -3.45
CA CYS A 59 -22.45 -22.38 -4.59
C CYS A 59 -20.98 -22.02 -4.33
N HIS A 60 -20.70 -20.79 -3.88
CA HIS A 60 -19.34 -20.34 -3.62
C HIS A 60 -18.71 -21.00 -2.39
N ALA A 61 -19.50 -21.51 -1.43
CA ALA A 61 -18.96 -22.30 -0.33
C ALA A 61 -18.28 -23.58 -0.82
N LYS A 62 -18.76 -24.14 -1.95
CA LYS A 62 -18.17 -25.33 -2.59
C LYS A 62 -17.03 -24.99 -3.53
N LYS A 63 -17.19 -23.95 -4.36
CA LYS A 63 -16.22 -23.59 -5.40
C LYS A 63 -15.08 -22.70 -4.92
N HIS A 64 -15.36 -21.82 -3.96
CA HIS A 64 -14.46 -20.78 -3.46
C HIS A 64 -14.55 -20.66 -1.92
N PRO A 65 -14.27 -21.75 -1.17
CA PRO A 65 -14.53 -21.82 0.27
C PRO A 65 -13.84 -20.71 1.08
N GLY A 66 -12.63 -20.29 0.68
CA GLY A 66 -11.90 -19.21 1.34
C GLY A 66 -12.62 -17.85 1.30
N ILE A 67 -13.23 -17.49 0.17
CA ILE A 67 -13.99 -16.23 0.03
C ILE A 67 -15.19 -16.23 0.97
N VAL A 68 -15.93 -17.34 1.01
CA VAL A 68 -17.10 -17.47 1.88
C VAL A 68 -16.69 -17.50 3.35
N ALA A 69 -15.58 -18.16 3.69
CA ALA A 69 -15.04 -18.18 5.04
C ALA A 69 -14.68 -16.78 5.54
N ASP A 70 -13.97 -15.99 4.73
CA ASP A 70 -13.61 -14.61 5.07
C ASP A 70 -14.85 -13.71 5.23
N TRP A 71 -15.77 -13.77 4.27
CA TRP A 71 -17.04 -13.03 4.37
C TRP A 71 -17.79 -13.42 5.65
N LYS A 72 -17.91 -14.72 5.95
CA LYS A 72 -18.60 -15.23 7.15
C LYS A 72 -18.00 -14.68 8.45
N MET A 73 -16.69 -14.46 8.48
CA MET A 73 -15.98 -13.87 9.62
C MET A 73 -16.03 -12.33 9.65
N SER A 74 -16.55 -11.68 8.60
CA SER A 74 -16.60 -10.23 8.49
C SER A 74 -17.73 -9.61 9.31
N ARG A 75 -17.60 -8.33 9.68
CA ARG A 75 -18.73 -7.57 10.23
C ARG A 75 -19.87 -7.38 9.22
N HIS A 76 -19.57 -7.40 7.93
CA HIS A 76 -20.57 -7.32 6.86
C HIS A 76 -21.55 -8.51 6.91
N ALA A 77 -21.05 -9.74 7.02
CA ALA A 77 -21.90 -10.91 7.15
C ALA A 77 -22.76 -10.88 8.42
N HIS A 78 -22.22 -10.35 9.53
CA HIS A 78 -22.97 -10.19 10.78
C HIS A 78 -24.04 -9.09 10.70
N ALA A 79 -23.81 -8.08 9.85
CA ALA A 79 -24.75 -7.00 9.57
C ALA A 79 -25.74 -7.33 8.44
N GLY A 80 -25.66 -8.52 7.85
CA GLY A 80 -26.56 -8.97 6.78
C GLY A 80 -26.20 -8.44 5.39
N VAL A 81 -25.02 -7.85 5.20
CA VAL A 81 -24.50 -7.49 3.87
C VAL A 81 -24.03 -8.75 3.16
N THR A 82 -24.65 -9.04 2.03
CA THR A 82 -24.48 -10.26 1.24
C THR A 82 -23.61 -10.04 0.01
N CYS A 83 -23.29 -11.12 -0.72
CA CYS A 83 -22.51 -11.06 -1.95
C CYS A 83 -23.14 -10.10 -2.98
N ILE A 84 -24.46 -10.13 -3.14
CA ILE A 84 -25.16 -9.35 -4.16
C ILE A 84 -25.29 -7.86 -3.77
N ASP A 85 -25.18 -7.50 -2.49
CA ASP A 85 -25.20 -6.09 -2.08
C ASP A 85 -23.95 -5.33 -2.58
N CYS A 86 -22.84 -6.05 -2.77
CA CYS A 86 -21.61 -5.51 -3.34
C CYS A 86 -21.47 -5.82 -4.84
N HIS A 87 -21.73 -7.05 -5.27
CA HIS A 87 -21.42 -7.49 -6.63
C HIS A 87 -22.54 -7.28 -7.64
N ALA A 88 -23.79 -7.15 -7.22
CA ALA A 88 -24.88 -6.97 -8.17
C ALA A 88 -24.85 -5.57 -8.78
N VAL A 89 -25.02 -5.52 -10.09
CA VAL A 89 -25.12 -4.30 -10.89
C VAL A 89 -26.29 -4.42 -11.86
N THR A 90 -26.65 -3.30 -12.50
CA THR A 90 -27.62 -3.32 -13.59
C THR A 90 -26.95 -3.72 -14.91
N ARG A 91 -27.75 -4.17 -15.89
CA ARG A 91 -27.22 -4.63 -17.21
C ARG A 91 -26.60 -3.50 -18.04
N ASP A 92 -27.08 -2.28 -17.84
CA ASP A 92 -26.57 -1.05 -18.44
C ASP A 92 -25.37 -0.46 -17.68
N SER A 93 -25.01 -1.04 -16.53
CA SER A 93 -23.87 -0.57 -15.75
C SER A 93 -22.56 -0.66 -16.55
N PRO A 94 -21.71 0.38 -16.52
CA PRO A 94 -20.37 0.32 -17.11
C PRO A 94 -19.45 -0.67 -16.37
N MET A 95 -19.85 -1.11 -15.18
CA MET A 95 -19.14 -2.08 -14.34
C MET A 95 -19.60 -3.52 -14.59
N LEU A 96 -20.61 -3.76 -15.44
CA LEU A 96 -21.08 -5.12 -15.70
C LEU A 96 -19.95 -5.98 -16.25
N THR A 97 -19.65 -7.10 -15.58
CA THR A 97 -18.67 -8.08 -16.08
C THR A 97 -19.29 -9.44 -16.42
N MET A 98 -20.49 -9.72 -15.89
CA MET A 98 -21.27 -10.93 -16.18
C MET A 98 -22.76 -10.59 -16.13
N ASP A 99 -23.50 -10.81 -17.22
CA ASP A 99 -24.97 -10.73 -17.21
C ASP A 99 -25.58 -12.06 -16.74
N GLY A 100 -25.48 -12.32 -15.44
CA GLY A 100 -25.73 -13.63 -14.88
C GLY A 100 -24.58 -14.61 -15.15
N HIS A 101 -24.55 -15.69 -14.39
CA HIS A 101 -23.64 -16.80 -14.57
C HIS A 101 -24.25 -18.08 -13.99
N GLU A 102 -23.57 -19.21 -14.09
CA GLU A 102 -24.02 -20.54 -13.64
C GLU A 102 -24.92 -20.51 -12.38
N GLY A 103 -26.22 -20.76 -12.58
CA GLY A 103 -27.23 -20.80 -11.52
C GLY A 103 -27.83 -19.47 -11.07
N SER A 104 -27.38 -18.33 -11.60
CA SER A 104 -27.86 -16.98 -11.26
C SER A 104 -28.17 -16.12 -12.48
N LYS A 105 -29.32 -15.44 -12.46
CA LYS A 105 -29.71 -14.43 -13.46
C LYS A 105 -29.33 -13.00 -13.05
N VAL A 106 -28.68 -12.84 -11.90
CA VAL A 106 -28.29 -11.54 -11.36
C VAL A 106 -27.09 -11.02 -12.15
N PRO A 107 -27.16 -9.84 -12.79
CA PRO A 107 -26.00 -9.22 -13.42
C PRO A 107 -25.01 -8.80 -12.33
N ILE A 108 -23.73 -9.14 -12.49
CA ILE A 108 -22.69 -8.86 -11.51
C ILE A 108 -21.47 -8.17 -12.10
N SER A 109 -20.76 -7.48 -11.22
CA SER A 109 -19.38 -7.07 -11.42
C SER A 109 -18.46 -7.87 -10.50
N VAL A 110 -17.36 -8.40 -11.04
CA VAL A 110 -16.24 -8.89 -10.23
C VAL A 110 -15.44 -7.73 -9.62
N LEU A 111 -15.69 -6.51 -10.07
CA LEU A 111 -15.06 -5.29 -9.58
C LEU A 111 -16.01 -4.59 -8.60
N VAL A 112 -15.53 -4.28 -7.40
CA VAL A 112 -16.29 -3.50 -6.41
C VAL A 112 -15.60 -2.16 -6.23
N SER A 113 -16.22 -1.11 -6.75
CA SER A 113 -15.69 0.25 -6.77
C SER A 113 -16.04 1.05 -5.50
N THR A 114 -15.41 2.23 -5.31
CA THR A 114 -15.77 3.11 -4.18
C THR A 114 -17.20 3.62 -4.22
N ASN A 115 -17.82 3.75 -5.39
CA ASN A 115 -19.25 4.09 -5.50
C ASN A 115 -20.14 3.03 -4.85
N THR A 116 -19.75 1.74 -4.93
CA THR A 116 -20.50 0.66 -4.28
C THR A 116 -20.39 0.76 -2.77
N CYS A 117 -19.18 0.95 -2.24
CA CYS A 117 -18.96 1.19 -0.81
C CYS A 117 -19.72 2.43 -0.30
N GLY A 118 -19.77 3.49 -1.12
CA GLY A 118 -20.39 4.77 -0.79
C GLY A 118 -21.90 4.72 -0.57
N LYS A 119 -22.59 3.65 -1.00
CA LYS A 119 -24.01 3.43 -0.70
C LYS A 119 -24.28 3.33 0.82
N CYS A 120 -23.28 2.86 1.58
CA CYS A 120 -23.36 2.72 3.04
C CYS A 120 -22.29 3.55 3.77
N HIS A 121 -21.16 3.83 3.12
CA HIS A 121 -19.99 4.51 3.69
C HIS A 121 -19.70 5.84 2.98
N GLU A 122 -20.72 6.68 2.80
CA GLU A 122 -20.61 7.94 2.06
C GLU A 122 -19.55 8.88 2.66
N LYS A 123 -19.45 8.92 3.99
CA LYS A 123 -18.47 9.76 4.68
C LYS A 123 -17.04 9.33 4.34
N GLU A 124 -16.74 8.04 4.49
CA GLU A 124 -15.40 7.49 4.28
C GLU A 124 -14.97 7.64 2.82
N THR A 125 -15.87 7.36 1.86
CA THR A 125 -15.57 7.56 0.43
C THR A 125 -15.38 9.03 0.09
N LYS A 126 -16.17 9.93 0.69
CA LYS A 126 -15.99 11.37 0.51
C LYS A 126 -14.66 11.88 1.06
N GLU A 127 -14.21 11.37 2.18
CA GLU A 127 -12.91 11.73 2.74
C GLU A 127 -11.76 11.16 1.90
N PHE A 128 -11.88 9.90 1.48
CA PHE A 128 -10.88 9.24 0.63
C PHE A 128 -10.68 9.98 -0.69
N ARG A 129 -11.77 10.41 -1.37
CA ARG A 129 -11.71 11.11 -2.67
C ARG A 129 -10.82 12.37 -2.64
N HIS A 130 -10.78 13.04 -1.50
CA HIS A 130 -10.02 14.26 -1.29
C HIS A 130 -8.61 14.03 -0.71
N SER A 131 -8.18 12.76 -0.63
CA SER A 131 -6.88 12.36 -0.13
C SER A 131 -5.86 12.21 -1.25
N GLY A 132 -4.58 12.35 -0.93
CA GLY A 132 -3.50 12.12 -1.89
C GLY A 132 -3.41 10.67 -2.40
N HIS A 133 -4.09 9.71 -1.78
CA HIS A 133 -4.18 8.33 -2.29
C HIS A 133 -5.09 8.24 -3.51
N ALA A 134 -6.13 9.07 -3.60
CA ALA A 134 -7.10 9.01 -4.69
C ALA A 134 -6.49 9.39 -6.05
N ARG A 135 -5.35 10.09 -6.08
CA ARG A 135 -4.64 10.38 -7.34
C ARG A 135 -3.69 9.27 -7.79
N GLY A 136 -3.56 8.16 -7.05
CA GLY A 136 -2.57 7.11 -7.27
C GLY A 136 -2.36 6.72 -8.74
N ALA A 137 -3.35 6.08 -9.36
CA ALA A 137 -3.28 5.66 -10.75
C ALA A 137 -3.26 6.85 -11.71
N VAL A 138 -4.25 7.74 -11.60
CA VAL A 138 -4.45 8.85 -12.54
C VAL A 138 -3.25 9.79 -12.63
N GLN A 139 -2.51 10.00 -11.54
CA GLN A 139 -1.29 10.80 -11.56
C GLN A 139 -0.16 10.12 -12.34
N VAL A 140 0.06 8.81 -12.14
CA VAL A 140 1.08 8.03 -12.86
C VAL A 140 0.79 8.11 -14.35
N TRP A 141 -0.46 7.81 -14.73
CA TRP A 141 -0.90 7.84 -16.12
C TRP A 141 -0.98 9.23 -16.73
N ALA A 142 -1.08 10.31 -15.95
CA ALA A 142 -1.03 11.69 -16.46
C ALA A 142 0.37 12.12 -16.92
N LYS A 143 1.44 11.42 -16.53
CA LYS A 143 2.82 11.80 -16.82
C LYS A 143 3.40 10.97 -17.96
N ALA A 144 3.70 11.60 -19.09
CA ALA A 144 4.36 10.94 -20.22
C ALA A 144 5.66 10.23 -19.78
N SER A 145 6.51 10.92 -19.01
CA SER A 145 7.76 10.34 -18.50
C SER A 145 7.57 9.08 -17.64
N MET A 146 6.44 8.93 -16.94
CA MET A 146 6.16 7.72 -16.17
C MET A 146 5.69 6.57 -17.07
N ARG A 147 4.87 6.88 -18.08
CA ARG A 147 4.46 5.87 -19.08
C ARG A 147 5.67 5.38 -19.88
N ASP A 148 6.55 6.29 -20.28
CA ASP A 148 7.78 5.95 -21.00
C ASP A 148 8.74 5.13 -20.11
N LEU A 149 8.87 5.47 -18.83
CA LEU A 149 9.62 4.67 -17.87
C LEU A 149 9.09 3.23 -17.81
N MET A 150 7.78 3.07 -17.60
CA MET A 150 7.16 1.75 -17.45
C MET A 150 7.22 0.93 -18.74
N GLU A 151 6.85 1.51 -19.88
CA GLU A 151 6.71 0.75 -21.13
C GLU A 151 8.04 0.63 -21.91
N MET A 152 8.81 1.71 -22.00
CA MET A 152 9.97 1.79 -22.90
C MET A 152 11.27 1.44 -22.19
N VAL A 153 11.44 1.86 -20.93
CA VAL A 153 12.67 1.60 -20.17
C VAL A 153 12.59 0.27 -19.44
N GLU A 154 11.64 0.12 -18.51
CA GLU A 154 11.46 -1.08 -17.70
C GLU A 154 10.89 -2.23 -18.54
N GLY A 155 9.85 -1.95 -19.32
CA GLY A 155 9.26 -2.87 -20.29
C GLY A 155 10.09 -3.09 -21.56
N ARG A 156 11.20 -2.36 -21.71
CA ARG A 156 12.15 -2.44 -22.84
C ARG A 156 11.50 -2.24 -24.23
N GLY A 157 10.33 -1.61 -24.30
CA GLY A 157 9.58 -1.45 -25.54
C GLY A 157 9.19 -2.78 -26.20
N HIS A 158 9.19 -3.89 -25.45
CA HIS A 158 8.94 -5.22 -26.01
C HIS A 158 7.48 -5.34 -26.48
N PRO A 159 7.20 -5.86 -27.68
CA PRO A 159 5.85 -5.88 -28.26
C PRO A 159 4.80 -6.50 -27.33
N ASP A 160 5.12 -7.65 -26.72
CA ASP A 160 4.15 -8.39 -25.91
C ASP A 160 4.40 -8.32 -24.40
N LEU A 161 5.56 -7.81 -23.95
CA LEU A 161 6.00 -7.92 -22.55
C LEU A 161 6.12 -6.57 -21.85
N LYS A 162 5.99 -5.45 -22.57
CA LYS A 162 6.23 -4.11 -22.02
C LYS A 162 5.35 -3.74 -20.83
N HIS A 163 4.18 -4.35 -20.68
CA HIS A 163 3.25 -4.08 -19.57
C HIS A 163 3.48 -4.98 -18.35
N ALA A 164 4.35 -5.99 -18.44
CA ALA A 164 4.56 -6.93 -17.33
C ALA A 164 5.16 -6.28 -16.07
N PRO A 165 6.21 -5.41 -16.16
CA PRO A 165 6.74 -4.73 -14.96
C PRO A 165 5.72 -3.79 -14.31
N GLU A 166 4.98 -3.05 -15.13
CA GLU A 166 3.90 -2.18 -14.67
C GLU A 166 2.82 -2.97 -13.93
N ALA A 167 2.30 -4.03 -14.57
CA ALA A 167 1.18 -4.82 -14.07
C ALA A 167 1.51 -5.54 -12.76
N THR A 168 2.76 -5.95 -12.56
CA THR A 168 3.22 -6.69 -11.39
C THR A 168 3.84 -5.81 -10.30
N GLY A 169 4.19 -4.55 -10.61
CA GLY A 169 4.85 -3.63 -9.70
C GLY A 169 4.03 -2.37 -9.43
N CYS A 170 4.17 -1.35 -10.29
CA CYS A 170 3.66 0.00 -10.04
C CYS A 170 2.16 0.03 -9.74
N ILE A 171 1.34 -0.69 -10.53
CA ILE A 171 -0.12 -0.63 -10.37
C ILE A 171 -0.60 -1.41 -9.14
N GLN A 172 0.22 -2.29 -8.56
CA GLN A 172 -0.16 -3.01 -7.34
C GLN A 172 -0.19 -2.08 -6.13
N CYS A 173 0.58 -0.99 -6.16
CA CYS A 173 0.55 0.07 -5.15
C CYS A 173 -0.32 1.26 -5.58
N HIS A 174 -0.09 1.80 -6.78
CA HIS A 174 -0.74 3.04 -7.24
C HIS A 174 -2.17 2.84 -7.74
N GLY A 175 -2.43 1.69 -8.35
CA GLY A 175 -3.68 1.36 -9.04
C GLY A 175 -3.56 1.49 -10.54
N SER A 176 -4.55 0.96 -11.24
CA SER A 176 -4.68 1.02 -12.70
C SER A 176 -5.87 1.88 -13.12
N ILE A 177 -5.97 2.15 -14.42
CA ILE A 177 -7.22 2.57 -15.04
C ILE A 177 -7.84 1.31 -15.64
N ILE A 178 -8.88 0.79 -15.01
CA ILE A 178 -9.47 -0.49 -15.37
C ILE A 178 -10.05 -0.44 -16.78
N LYS A 179 -9.62 -1.40 -17.62
CA LYS A 179 -10.15 -1.60 -18.97
C LYS A 179 -10.94 -2.90 -19.02
N LEU A 180 -12.06 -2.88 -19.73
CA LEU A 180 -12.84 -4.05 -20.04
C LEU A 180 -12.66 -4.41 -21.52
N ASP A 181 -12.54 -5.70 -21.82
CA ASP A 181 -12.50 -6.20 -23.19
C ASP A 181 -13.90 -6.15 -23.86
N LYS A 182 -13.98 -6.60 -25.11
CA LYS A 182 -15.25 -6.69 -25.86
C LYS A 182 -16.32 -7.58 -25.20
N ASN A 183 -15.91 -8.49 -24.32
CA ASN A 183 -16.77 -9.39 -23.55
C ASN A 183 -17.05 -8.84 -22.14
N ARG A 184 -16.71 -7.58 -21.88
CA ARG A 184 -16.79 -6.89 -20.59
C ARG A 184 -15.96 -7.54 -19.47
N ARG A 185 -14.85 -8.19 -19.80
CA ARG A 185 -13.91 -8.76 -18.83
C ARG A 185 -12.75 -7.79 -18.55
N PRO A 186 -12.36 -7.58 -17.28
CA PRO A 186 -11.15 -6.84 -16.96
C PRO A 186 -9.94 -7.43 -17.68
N THR A 187 -9.11 -6.58 -18.29
CA THR A 187 -7.93 -7.06 -19.03
C THR A 187 -6.77 -7.39 -18.09
N PRO A 188 -5.89 -8.35 -18.46
CA PRO A 188 -4.74 -8.74 -17.62
C PRO A 188 -3.78 -7.59 -17.29
N GLU A 189 -3.69 -6.58 -18.17
CA GLU A 189 -2.80 -5.43 -18.00
C GLU A 189 -3.30 -4.45 -16.94
N THR A 190 -4.59 -4.52 -16.58
CA THR A 190 -5.20 -3.58 -15.64
C THR A 190 -5.80 -4.26 -14.40
N TRP A 191 -5.98 -5.58 -14.41
CA TRP A 191 -6.54 -6.36 -13.30
C TRP A 191 -5.96 -7.79 -13.28
N PRO A 192 -5.67 -8.38 -12.10
CA PRO A 192 -5.96 -7.90 -10.74
C PRO A 192 -5.04 -6.76 -10.26
N THR A 193 -5.57 -5.91 -9.38
CA THR A 193 -4.83 -4.82 -8.75
C THR A 193 -5.27 -4.62 -7.30
N TYR A 194 -4.31 -4.39 -6.42
CA TYR A 194 -4.53 -3.93 -5.04
C TYR A 194 -4.29 -2.42 -4.87
N GLY A 195 -4.07 -1.71 -5.97
CA GLY A 195 -3.57 -0.35 -5.91
C GLY A 195 -4.60 0.66 -5.45
N ILE A 196 -4.19 1.49 -4.49
CA ILE A 196 -5.08 2.33 -3.68
C ILE A 196 -5.89 3.32 -4.50
N GLY A 197 -5.34 3.84 -5.60
CA GLY A 197 -5.95 4.88 -6.45
C GLY A 197 -6.51 4.35 -7.76
N THR A 198 -6.92 3.08 -7.83
CA THR A 198 -7.50 2.46 -9.04
C THR A 198 -8.73 3.21 -9.52
N ALA A 199 -8.79 3.51 -10.82
CA ALA A 199 -9.90 4.20 -11.48
C ALA A 199 -10.80 3.20 -12.21
N PHE A 200 -12.11 3.26 -11.94
CA PHE A 200 -13.10 2.30 -12.39
C PHE A 200 -14.00 2.84 -13.53
N PRO A 201 -14.57 1.96 -14.39
CA PRO A 201 -15.49 2.34 -15.46
C PRO A 201 -16.73 3.15 -15.05
N ASP A 202 -17.14 3.11 -13.77
CA ASP A 202 -18.23 3.94 -13.26
C ASP A 202 -17.80 5.37 -12.87
N GLY A 203 -16.59 5.78 -13.25
CA GLY A 203 -16.02 7.10 -12.96
C GLY A 203 -15.47 7.24 -11.54
N SER A 204 -15.59 6.23 -10.70
CA SER A 204 -15.05 6.30 -9.34
C SER A 204 -13.55 6.00 -9.29
N VAL A 205 -12.88 6.55 -8.27
CA VAL A 205 -11.46 6.30 -8.01
C VAL A 205 -11.28 5.85 -6.57
N GLY A 206 -10.50 4.79 -6.39
CA GLY A 206 -10.09 4.25 -5.11
C GLY A 206 -10.36 2.75 -4.96
N ASN A 207 -9.41 2.01 -4.37
CA ASN A 207 -9.60 0.62 -4.01
C ASN A 207 -9.74 0.47 -2.48
N CYS A 208 -10.98 0.35 -2.00
CA CYS A 208 -11.26 0.22 -0.57
C CYS A 208 -10.70 -1.06 0.06
N ALA A 209 -10.30 -2.07 -0.72
CA ALA A 209 -9.73 -3.31 -0.20
C ALA A 209 -8.21 -3.23 0.06
N SER A 210 -7.58 -2.07 -0.12
CA SER A 210 -6.12 -1.95 -0.02
C SER A 210 -5.57 -2.05 1.41
N CYS A 211 -6.33 -1.58 2.41
CA CYS A 211 -5.89 -1.57 3.82
C CYS A 211 -6.62 -2.60 4.69
N HIS A 212 -7.90 -2.85 4.40
CA HIS A 212 -8.73 -3.88 5.04
C HIS A 212 -9.26 -4.80 3.93
N SER A 213 -8.49 -5.85 3.65
CA SER A 213 -8.67 -6.69 2.47
C SER A 213 -10.04 -7.35 2.40
N ALA A 214 -10.48 -7.55 1.15
CA ALA A 214 -11.63 -8.41 0.87
C ALA A 214 -11.25 -9.87 1.18
N HIS A 215 -12.13 -10.71 1.72
CA HIS A 215 -13.56 -10.48 1.97
C HIS A 215 -13.89 -10.30 3.46
N LYS A 216 -12.87 -10.18 4.32
CA LYS A 216 -13.06 -10.02 5.76
C LYS A 216 -13.29 -8.56 6.17
N PHE A 217 -12.71 -7.60 5.44
CA PHE A 217 -12.84 -6.16 5.67
C PHE A 217 -12.58 -5.78 7.14
N SER A 218 -11.46 -6.27 7.69
CA SER A 218 -11.17 -6.17 9.13
C SER A 218 -10.65 -4.78 9.51
N LEU A 219 -11.31 -4.15 10.49
CA LEU A 219 -10.81 -2.92 11.10
C LEU A 219 -9.47 -3.15 11.84
N ALA A 220 -9.30 -4.31 12.44
CA ALA A 220 -8.06 -4.67 13.11
C ALA A 220 -6.88 -4.82 12.15
N GLU A 221 -7.12 -5.33 10.95
CA GLU A 221 -6.12 -5.39 9.86
C GLU A 221 -5.68 -3.98 9.46
N ALA A 222 -6.62 -3.10 9.12
CA ALA A 222 -6.32 -1.72 8.69
C ALA A 222 -5.59 -0.87 9.74
N ARG A 223 -5.70 -1.21 11.02
CA ARG A 223 -5.03 -0.51 12.12
C ARG A 223 -3.59 -0.97 12.35
N LYS A 224 -3.19 -2.11 11.80
CA LYS A 224 -1.84 -2.63 11.98
C LYS A 224 -0.90 -2.04 10.92
N PRO A 225 0.38 -1.74 11.27
CA PRO A 225 1.37 -1.23 10.33
C PRO A 225 1.55 -2.09 9.06
N ALA A 226 1.33 -3.41 9.17
CA ALA A 226 1.41 -4.34 8.06
C ALA A 226 0.45 -4.01 6.89
N ALA A 227 -0.71 -3.39 7.16
CA ALA A 227 -1.64 -2.96 6.12
C ALA A 227 -1.09 -1.83 5.24
N CYS A 228 -0.12 -1.05 5.75
CA CYS A 228 0.54 0.01 4.98
C CYS A 228 1.79 -0.51 4.26
N ALA A 229 2.43 -1.54 4.82
CA ALA A 229 3.75 -2.03 4.45
C ALA A 229 3.83 -2.68 3.06
N SER A 230 2.70 -2.99 2.43
CA SER A 230 2.68 -3.47 1.04
C SER A 230 3.08 -2.40 0.02
N CYS A 231 2.89 -1.12 0.36
CA CYS A 231 3.13 0.02 -0.54
C CYS A 231 4.13 1.04 0.04
N HIS A 232 4.15 1.21 1.36
CA HIS A 232 4.98 2.18 2.07
C HIS A 232 6.27 1.52 2.60
N LEU A 233 7.15 1.17 1.68
CA LEU A 233 8.40 0.44 1.91
C LEU A 233 9.46 0.82 0.87
N GLY A 234 10.65 0.24 1.01
CA GLY A 234 11.65 0.25 -0.05
C GLY A 234 12.46 1.55 -0.14
N PRO A 235 13.25 1.74 -1.19
CA PRO A 235 14.34 2.73 -1.18
C PRO A 235 13.88 4.18 -1.22
N ASP A 236 12.71 4.46 -1.80
CA ASP A 236 12.23 5.81 -2.07
C ASP A 236 11.18 6.31 -1.08
N HIS A 237 10.55 5.43 -0.31
CA HIS A 237 9.71 5.83 0.84
C HIS A 237 9.60 4.68 1.85
N PRO A 238 10.69 4.37 2.59
CA PRO A 238 10.76 3.25 3.53
C PRO A 238 10.01 3.54 4.83
N ASP A 239 8.71 3.89 4.75
CA ASP A 239 7.99 4.34 5.94
C ASP A 239 7.80 3.19 6.96
N ILE A 240 7.65 1.94 6.52
CA ILE A 240 7.58 0.78 7.44
C ILE A 240 8.93 0.50 8.12
N GLU A 241 10.05 0.62 7.40
CA GLU A 241 11.38 0.42 7.97
C GLU A 241 11.73 1.56 8.92
N ILE A 242 11.37 2.80 8.57
CA ILE A 242 11.43 3.97 9.45
C ILE A 242 10.60 3.74 10.71
N TYR A 243 9.35 3.29 10.58
CA TYR A 243 8.50 2.98 11.73
C TYR A 243 9.15 1.94 12.65
N ASN A 244 9.66 0.85 12.08
CA ASN A 244 10.32 -0.23 12.84
C ASN A 244 11.64 0.21 13.50
N ASN A 245 12.35 1.18 12.92
CA ASN A 245 13.55 1.79 13.52
C ASN A 245 13.22 2.75 14.67
N SER A 246 11.98 3.23 14.77
CA SER A 246 11.54 4.14 15.84
C SER A 246 11.22 3.39 17.14
N MET A 247 11.22 4.12 18.27
CA MET A 247 10.74 3.56 19.55
C MET A 247 9.26 3.16 19.51
N HIS A 248 8.44 3.81 18.69
CA HIS A 248 7.04 3.44 18.53
C HIS A 248 6.90 2.04 17.90
N GLY A 249 7.65 1.78 16.83
CA GLY A 249 7.69 0.46 16.19
C GLY A 249 8.31 -0.60 17.08
N HIS A 250 9.36 -0.26 17.84
CA HIS A 250 9.95 -1.17 18.83
C HIS A 250 8.92 -1.68 19.84
N ILE A 251 8.12 -0.77 20.42
CA ILE A 251 7.06 -1.15 21.37
C ILE A 251 5.98 -1.98 20.67
N PHE A 252 5.48 -1.54 19.51
CA PHE A 252 4.49 -2.30 18.75
C PHE A 252 4.94 -3.73 18.42
N ASN A 253 6.20 -3.91 18.00
CA ASN A 253 6.73 -5.23 17.68
C ASN A 253 6.91 -6.12 18.92
N SER A 254 7.07 -5.52 20.10
CA SER A 254 7.28 -6.25 21.35
C SER A 254 5.98 -6.72 22.01
N GLU A 255 4.89 -5.93 21.92
CA GLU A 255 3.65 -6.19 22.66
C GLU A 255 2.36 -5.96 21.85
N GLY A 256 2.45 -5.50 20.60
CA GLY A 256 1.30 -5.11 19.79
C GLY A 256 0.31 -6.24 19.54
N ASN A 257 0.73 -7.51 19.61
CA ASN A 257 -0.16 -8.66 19.54
C ASN A 257 -1.16 -8.77 20.71
N THR A 258 -0.93 -8.06 21.82
CA THR A 258 -1.80 -8.07 23.01
C THR A 258 -2.85 -6.95 23.01
N TRP A 259 -2.77 -6.02 22.05
CA TRP A 259 -3.61 -4.83 22.02
C TRP A 259 -5.00 -5.08 21.43
N ASN A 260 -5.95 -4.23 21.79
CA ASN A 260 -7.32 -4.27 21.28
C ASN A 260 -7.43 -3.48 19.97
N PHE A 261 -7.41 -4.14 18.81
CA PHE A 261 -7.58 -3.48 17.51
C PHE A 261 -9.01 -3.45 16.99
N ASP A 262 -9.97 -4.06 17.69
CA ASP A 262 -11.36 -4.20 17.23
C ASP A 262 -12.32 -3.17 17.84
N ALA A 263 -11.78 -2.24 18.65
CA ALA A 263 -12.52 -1.10 19.21
C ALA A 263 -13.31 -0.35 18.12
N ALA A 264 -14.48 0.17 18.44
CA ALA A 264 -15.30 0.89 17.48
C ALA A 264 -14.55 2.10 16.87
N PRO A 265 -14.92 2.56 15.66
CA PRO A 265 -14.36 3.78 15.10
C PRO A 265 -14.51 4.97 16.07
N GLY A 266 -13.42 5.70 16.29
CA GLY A 266 -13.38 6.85 17.20
C GLY A 266 -13.25 6.50 18.69
N THR A 267 -13.32 5.22 19.06
CA THR A 267 -13.14 4.79 20.46
C THR A 267 -11.79 4.13 20.73
N TRP A 268 -11.02 3.80 19.68
CA TRP A 268 -9.69 3.21 19.79
C TRP A 268 -8.69 4.27 20.28
N LYS A 269 -8.28 4.17 21.55
CA LYS A 269 -7.44 5.17 22.24
C LYS A 269 -6.62 4.50 23.35
N VAL A 270 -5.67 5.20 23.94
CA VAL A 270 -4.98 4.72 25.15
C VAL A 270 -6.02 4.41 26.25
N PRO A 271 -5.99 3.23 26.90
CA PRO A 271 -4.94 2.21 26.91
C PRO A 271 -5.14 1.02 25.94
N ASP A 272 -6.03 1.08 24.94
CA ASP A 272 -6.20 -0.01 23.94
C ASP A 272 -4.89 -0.34 23.21
N PHE A 273 -3.98 0.63 23.12
CA PHE A 273 -2.61 0.50 22.63
C PHE A 273 -1.68 1.38 23.49
N ARG A 274 -0.39 1.02 23.53
CA ARG A 274 0.65 1.77 24.27
C ARG A 274 1.54 2.63 23.38
N ALA A 275 1.71 2.26 22.11
CA ALA A 275 2.45 3.05 21.13
C ALA A 275 1.63 3.24 19.84
N PRO A 276 1.81 4.36 19.13
CA PRO A 276 1.04 4.63 17.93
C PRO A 276 1.42 3.69 16.79
N THR A 277 0.45 3.45 15.91
CA THR A 277 0.64 2.84 14.59
C THR A 277 0.52 3.90 13.49
N CYS A 278 0.75 3.51 12.23
CA CYS A 278 0.48 4.36 11.07
C CYS A 278 -0.95 4.92 11.11
N ALA A 279 -1.93 4.04 11.36
CA ALA A 279 -3.35 4.41 11.42
C ALA A 279 -3.66 5.34 12.60
N THR A 280 -2.99 5.19 13.76
CA THR A 280 -3.18 6.07 14.92
C THR A 280 -2.84 7.52 14.55
N CYS A 281 -1.68 7.74 13.92
CA CYS A 281 -1.20 9.08 13.58
C CYS A 281 -1.96 9.69 12.40
N HIS A 282 -2.23 8.91 11.35
CA HIS A 282 -2.70 9.45 10.07
C HIS A 282 -4.22 9.42 9.85
N MET A 283 -4.96 8.54 10.53
CA MET A 283 -6.37 8.27 10.21
C MET A 283 -7.30 8.24 11.42
N SER A 284 -6.85 7.70 12.55
CA SER A 284 -7.68 7.50 13.75
C SER A 284 -8.00 8.82 14.43
N GLY A 285 -9.17 8.93 15.05
CA GLY A 285 -9.59 10.16 15.73
C GLY A 285 -8.71 10.51 16.93
N ASN A 286 -8.66 11.80 17.27
CA ASN A 286 -7.99 12.36 18.44
C ASN A 286 -8.76 13.57 18.97
N SER A 287 -8.23 14.21 20.01
CA SER A 287 -8.87 15.36 20.68
C SER A 287 -9.15 16.59 19.78
N LYS A 288 -8.58 16.67 18.57
CA LYS A 288 -8.79 17.76 17.61
C LYS A 288 -9.46 17.34 16.30
N SER A 289 -9.59 16.05 16.02
CA SER A 289 -10.13 15.56 14.74
C SER A 289 -10.78 14.18 14.88
N ALA A 290 -11.92 13.99 14.24
CA ALA A 290 -12.55 12.68 14.12
C ALA A 290 -11.70 11.73 13.26
N VAL A 291 -12.07 10.43 13.25
CA VAL A 291 -11.53 9.47 12.29
C VAL A 291 -11.75 9.99 10.86
N THR A 292 -10.74 9.82 10.01
CA THR A 292 -10.79 10.24 8.61
C THR A 292 -10.15 9.24 7.66
N HIS A 293 -10.69 9.12 6.45
CA HIS A 293 -10.03 8.47 5.31
C HIS A 293 -9.20 9.43 4.44
N ASN A 294 -9.12 10.72 4.81
CA ASN A 294 -8.23 11.67 4.15
C ASN A 294 -6.84 11.66 4.81
N VAL A 295 -5.95 10.79 4.35
CA VAL A 295 -4.56 10.68 4.86
C VAL A 295 -3.72 11.94 4.66
N SER A 296 -4.12 12.85 3.77
CA SER A 296 -3.44 14.14 3.58
C SER A 296 -3.76 15.15 4.67
N ARG A 297 -4.85 14.98 5.41
CA ARG A 297 -5.42 15.97 6.34
C ARG A 297 -4.45 16.45 7.43
N ARG A 298 -3.57 15.58 7.90
CA ARG A 298 -2.63 15.86 9.01
C ARG A 298 -1.20 16.14 8.55
N LEU A 299 -0.98 16.19 7.24
CA LEU A 299 0.35 16.38 6.68
C LEU A 299 0.66 17.86 6.49
N LYS A 300 1.61 18.39 7.26
CA LYS A 300 2.13 19.77 7.12
C LYS A 300 3.02 19.92 5.88
N TRP A 301 3.90 18.94 5.66
CA TRP A 301 4.92 18.96 4.61
C TRP A 301 4.58 17.95 3.51
N ASN A 302 4.90 18.31 2.26
CA ASN A 302 5.08 17.34 1.19
C ASN A 302 6.54 16.85 1.24
N LEU A 303 6.72 15.58 1.60
CA LEU A 303 8.05 14.95 1.70
C LEU A 303 8.40 14.07 0.50
N PHE A 304 7.45 13.84 -0.42
CA PHE A 304 7.61 13.00 -1.60
C PHE A 304 8.28 13.75 -2.76
N MET A 305 7.99 15.04 -2.93
CA MET A 305 8.53 15.85 -4.02
C MET A 305 10.03 16.14 -3.84
N PRO A 306 10.76 16.48 -4.93
CA PRO A 306 12.18 16.81 -4.86
C PRO A 306 12.50 17.91 -3.85
N LEU A 307 11.70 18.97 -3.77
CA LEU A 307 11.80 19.99 -2.73
C LEU A 307 10.64 19.82 -1.74
N SER A 308 10.92 19.93 -0.45
CA SER A 308 9.85 19.92 0.56
C SER A 308 9.13 21.25 0.62
N GLN A 309 7.83 21.20 0.44
CA GLN A 309 6.93 22.35 0.46
C GLN A 309 5.83 22.16 1.51
N LEU A 310 5.32 23.26 2.05
CA LEU A 310 4.13 23.22 2.89
C LEU A 310 2.91 22.82 2.04
N ARG A 311 2.03 22.01 2.61
CA ARG A 311 0.78 21.59 1.97
C ARG A 311 -0.29 22.65 2.15
N THR A 312 -0.34 23.58 1.19
CA THR A 312 -1.26 24.73 1.15
C THR A 312 -2.41 24.52 0.15
N GLY A 313 -2.45 23.38 -0.55
CA GLY A 313 -3.33 23.16 -1.69
C GLY A 313 -4.78 22.80 -1.35
N GLY A 314 -5.14 22.57 -0.09
CA GLY A 314 -6.48 22.13 0.28
C GLY A 314 -6.74 20.67 -0.12
N TYR A 315 -7.86 20.37 -0.78
CA TYR A 315 -8.22 18.99 -1.13
C TYR A 315 -7.50 18.48 -2.39
N GLU A 316 -7.37 17.16 -2.49
CA GLU A 316 -7.02 16.50 -3.75
C GLU A 316 -8.14 16.67 -4.78
N THR A 317 -7.78 16.79 -6.06
CA THR A 317 -8.70 17.13 -7.16
C THR A 317 -8.77 16.05 -8.25
N ALA A 318 -7.82 15.11 -8.30
CA ALA A 318 -7.75 14.14 -9.39
C ALA A 318 -8.96 13.19 -9.45
N SER A 319 -9.48 12.77 -8.28
CA SER A 319 -10.66 11.91 -8.21
C SER A 319 -11.91 12.61 -8.74
N ASP A 320 -12.09 13.90 -8.46
CA ASP A 320 -13.23 14.66 -8.94
C ASP A 320 -13.14 14.88 -10.46
N ALA A 321 -11.94 15.18 -10.99
CA ALA A 321 -11.72 15.33 -12.42
C ALA A 321 -12.04 14.03 -13.20
N TYR A 322 -11.67 12.87 -12.65
CA TYR A 322 -11.99 11.58 -13.26
C TYR A 322 -13.48 11.25 -13.14
N ARG A 323 -14.11 11.49 -11.99
CA ARG A 323 -15.55 11.29 -11.80
C ARG A 323 -16.38 12.13 -12.76
N ASP A 324 -16.07 13.41 -12.87
CA ASP A 324 -16.93 14.35 -13.57
C ASP A 324 -16.79 14.24 -15.10
N ASN A 325 -15.57 13.96 -15.58
CA ASN A 325 -15.25 14.05 -17.01
C ASN A 325 -14.26 12.98 -17.51
N TYR A 326 -13.98 11.93 -16.73
CA TYR A 326 -12.95 10.91 -17.03
C TYR A 326 -11.55 11.52 -17.29
N GLN A 327 -11.29 12.71 -16.75
CA GLN A 327 -10.03 13.42 -16.98
C GLN A 327 -8.92 12.83 -16.11
N ILE A 328 -7.83 12.40 -16.76
CA ILE A 328 -6.62 11.92 -16.12
C ILE A 328 -5.71 13.12 -15.85
N THR A 329 -5.50 13.46 -14.57
CA THR A 329 -4.72 14.64 -14.17
C THR A 329 -3.62 14.27 -13.16
N LYS A 330 -2.63 15.15 -13.02
CA LYS A 330 -1.56 15.01 -12.01
C LYS A 330 -2.06 15.23 -10.57
N GLY A 331 -3.30 15.68 -10.41
CA GLY A 331 -3.88 16.05 -9.13
C GLY A 331 -3.22 17.25 -8.46
N ASN A 332 -3.45 17.38 -7.15
CA ASN A 332 -2.95 18.46 -6.33
C ASN A 332 -1.79 17.98 -5.43
N PRO A 333 -0.53 18.18 -5.84
CA PRO A 333 0.62 17.73 -5.04
C PRO A 333 0.75 18.42 -3.69
N LEU A 334 0.06 19.54 -3.46
CA LEU A 334 0.06 20.25 -2.18
C LEU A 334 -1.22 20.00 -1.37
N ALA A 335 -2.04 19.01 -1.75
CA ALA A 335 -3.21 18.62 -0.99
C ALA A 335 -2.86 18.28 0.47
N GLY A 336 -3.68 18.77 1.39
CA GLY A 336 -3.47 18.73 2.83
C GLY A 336 -4.73 19.13 3.60
N ASN A 337 -4.54 19.76 4.76
CA ASN A 337 -5.66 20.31 5.51
C ASN A 337 -6.25 21.53 4.75
N PRO A 338 -7.58 21.62 4.55
CA PRO A 338 -8.21 22.79 3.94
C PRO A 338 -7.99 24.10 4.70
N LYS A 339 -7.70 24.01 6.01
CA LYS A 339 -7.37 25.16 6.86
C LYS A 339 -5.85 25.48 6.88
N GLY A 340 -5.08 24.80 6.04
CA GLY A 340 -3.65 25.04 5.86
C GLY A 340 -2.73 24.19 6.76
N PRO A 341 -1.41 24.32 6.55
CA PRO A 341 -0.38 23.47 7.16
C PRO A 341 -0.31 23.55 8.69
N ASP A 342 -0.66 24.69 9.30
CA ASP A 342 -0.64 24.85 10.75
C ASP A 342 -1.81 24.13 11.42
N ALA A 343 -2.98 24.13 10.79
CA ALA A 343 -4.11 23.30 11.22
C ALA A 343 -3.76 21.80 11.11
N ALA A 344 -3.08 21.40 10.03
CA ALA A 344 -2.57 20.04 9.87
C ALA A 344 -1.62 19.65 11.02
N ARG A 345 -0.67 20.53 11.36
CA ARG A 345 0.26 20.30 12.48
C ARG A 345 -0.46 20.24 13.82
N ALA A 346 -1.46 21.08 14.06
CA ALA A 346 -2.24 21.06 15.29
C ALA A 346 -3.00 19.73 15.45
N GLU A 347 -3.63 19.22 14.39
CA GLU A 347 -4.29 17.91 14.40
C GLU A 347 -3.31 16.75 14.59
N MET A 348 -2.10 16.82 14.02
CA MET A 348 -1.04 15.83 14.25
C MET A 348 -0.57 15.84 15.71
N LYS A 349 -0.24 17.01 16.26
CA LYS A 349 0.19 17.16 17.66
C LYS A 349 -0.86 16.65 18.65
N ALA A 350 -2.13 16.77 18.32
CA ALA A 350 -3.22 16.27 19.15
C ALA A 350 -3.19 14.75 19.37
N GLY A 351 -2.64 13.97 18.42
CA GLY A 351 -2.41 12.54 18.61
C GLY A 351 -1.24 12.20 19.53
N CYS A 352 -0.34 13.16 19.78
CA CYS A 352 0.80 12.98 20.67
C CYS A 352 0.46 13.27 22.14
N ILE A 353 -0.56 14.12 22.39
CA ILE A 353 -0.91 14.63 23.72
C ILE A 353 -1.38 13.52 24.67
N ASP A 354 -1.92 12.44 24.12
CA ASP A 354 -2.38 11.29 24.91
C ASP A 354 -1.22 10.56 25.62
N CYS A 355 0.05 10.81 25.22
CA CYS A 355 1.24 10.14 25.77
C CYS A 355 2.39 11.09 26.14
N HIS A 356 2.46 12.28 25.53
CA HIS A 356 3.57 13.20 25.69
C HIS A 356 3.13 14.60 26.13
N ASN A 357 3.95 15.25 26.95
CA ASN A 357 3.73 16.64 27.31
C ASN A 357 4.08 17.60 26.15
N SER A 358 3.59 18.83 26.24
CA SER A 358 3.77 19.86 25.21
C SER A 358 5.24 20.18 24.90
N ALA A 359 6.12 20.14 25.91
CA ALA A 359 7.54 20.44 25.72
C ALA A 359 8.21 19.36 24.84
N HIS A 360 7.96 18.09 25.12
CA HIS A 360 8.42 16.97 24.30
C HIS A 360 7.93 17.12 22.85
N ILE A 361 6.62 17.32 22.67
CA ILE A 361 5.98 17.43 21.35
C ILE A 361 6.58 18.60 20.54
N ASN A 362 6.73 19.77 21.17
CA ASN A 362 7.26 20.95 20.51
C ASN A 362 8.74 20.79 20.16
N ASN A 363 9.55 20.23 21.05
CA ASN A 363 10.97 19.99 20.78
C ASN A 363 11.16 19.02 19.60
N PHE A 364 10.40 17.93 19.58
CA PHE A 364 10.43 16.96 18.49
C PHE A 364 10.14 17.62 17.13
N PHE A 365 9.00 18.32 17.02
CA PHE A 365 8.62 18.92 15.75
C PHE A 365 9.50 20.11 15.33
N THR A 366 10.07 20.86 16.29
CA THR A 366 11.05 21.91 15.97
C THR A 366 12.28 21.32 15.29
N MET A 367 12.85 20.25 15.84
CA MET A 367 14.04 19.62 15.24
C MET A 367 13.73 18.87 13.95
N ALA A 368 12.57 18.21 13.87
CA ALA A 368 12.15 17.56 12.63
C ALA A 368 11.91 18.57 11.49
N ASP A 369 11.27 19.71 11.77
CA ASP A 369 11.09 20.79 10.79
C ASP A 369 12.45 21.36 10.34
N LYS A 370 13.41 21.56 11.25
CA LYS A 370 14.79 21.96 10.90
C LYS A 370 15.51 20.93 10.03
N ASN A 371 15.32 19.64 10.28
CA ASN A 371 15.92 18.58 9.46
C ASN A 371 15.38 18.60 8.02
N ILE A 372 14.06 18.85 7.86
CA ILE A 372 13.44 19.01 6.55
C ILE A 372 13.96 20.26 5.82
N LEU A 373 14.13 21.37 6.53
CA LEU A 373 14.69 22.59 5.96
C LEU A 373 16.17 22.43 5.58
N LEU A 374 16.96 21.72 6.39
CA LEU A 374 18.35 21.39 6.05
C LEU A 374 18.44 20.56 4.77
N TYR A 375 17.54 19.59 4.58
CA TYR A 375 17.45 18.88 3.30
C TYR A 375 17.23 19.86 2.13
N ASN A 376 16.33 20.83 2.28
CA ASN A 376 16.03 21.78 1.21
C ASN A 376 17.28 22.59 0.81
N GLU A 377 18.17 22.92 1.75
CA GLU A 377 19.46 23.57 1.44
C GLU A 377 20.34 22.71 0.54
N TYR A 378 20.49 21.43 0.88
CA TYR A 378 21.25 20.48 0.05
C TYR A 378 20.65 20.33 -1.35
N TYR A 379 19.33 20.16 -1.45
CA TYR A 379 18.64 20.07 -2.74
C TYR A 379 18.83 21.34 -3.58
N ASN A 380 18.68 22.52 -2.98
CA ASN A 380 18.84 23.79 -3.68
C ASN A 380 20.28 23.99 -4.18
N GLU A 381 21.28 23.54 -3.42
CA GLU A 381 22.67 23.55 -3.88
C GLU A 381 22.87 22.63 -5.08
N ALA A 382 22.41 21.38 -4.99
CA ALA A 382 22.49 20.41 -6.08
C ALA A 382 21.77 20.93 -7.34
N LEU A 383 20.61 21.56 -7.17
CA LEU A 383 19.82 22.12 -8.27
C LEU A 383 20.56 23.26 -8.97
N LYS A 384 21.18 24.18 -8.22
CA LYS A 384 22.01 25.27 -8.79
C LYS A 384 23.15 24.72 -9.64
N MET A 385 23.83 23.67 -9.17
CA MET A 385 24.88 23.00 -9.96
C MET A 385 24.30 22.39 -11.25
N LYS A 386 23.18 21.67 -11.14
CA LYS A 386 22.50 21.07 -12.30
C LYS A 386 22.11 22.13 -13.35
N GLU A 387 21.49 23.22 -12.93
CA GLU A 387 21.08 24.32 -13.82
C GLU A 387 22.27 25.00 -14.50
N ALA A 388 23.38 25.18 -13.78
CA ALA A 388 24.60 25.75 -14.33
C ALA A 388 25.25 24.84 -15.39
N LEU A 389 25.27 23.52 -15.17
CA LEU A 389 25.73 22.55 -16.17
C LEU A 389 24.80 22.52 -17.39
N ALA A 390 23.48 22.50 -17.16
CA ALA A 390 22.49 22.51 -18.23
C ALA A 390 22.65 23.72 -19.17
N LYS A 391 22.85 24.92 -18.61
CA LYS A 391 23.09 26.17 -19.39
C LYS A 391 24.33 26.10 -20.29
N LYS A 392 25.29 25.23 -19.98
CA LYS A 392 26.52 25.03 -20.74
C LYS A 392 26.47 23.76 -21.62
N ASN A 393 25.33 23.07 -21.68
CA ASN A 393 25.19 21.77 -22.33
C ASN A 393 26.17 20.71 -21.78
N LEU A 394 26.44 20.76 -20.47
CA LEU A 394 27.34 19.85 -19.75
C LEU A 394 26.56 18.77 -18.96
N LEU A 395 25.39 18.40 -19.47
CA LEU A 395 24.58 17.27 -19.01
C LEU A 395 24.27 16.40 -20.22
N ASP A 396 24.40 15.08 -20.07
CA ASP A 396 24.00 14.17 -21.13
C ASP A 396 22.47 14.25 -21.36
N LYS A 397 22.03 13.91 -22.57
CA LYS A 397 20.60 13.75 -22.88
C LYS A 397 20.01 12.57 -22.12
N ASP A 398 20.76 11.48 -21.98
CA ASP A 398 20.37 10.33 -21.16
C ASP A 398 20.85 10.53 -19.73
N MET A 399 19.91 10.89 -18.85
CA MET A 399 20.20 11.10 -17.43
C MET A 399 20.73 9.86 -16.71
N TRP A 400 20.52 8.66 -17.26
CA TRP A 400 20.99 7.41 -16.66
C TRP A 400 22.43 7.05 -17.06
N ASN A 401 22.94 7.60 -18.17
CA ASN A 401 24.36 7.51 -18.51
C ASN A 401 25.20 8.61 -17.82
N ASP A 402 24.56 9.73 -17.48
CA ASP A 402 25.24 10.84 -16.80
C ASP A 402 25.37 10.60 -15.28
N GLU A 403 26.61 10.44 -14.80
CA GLU A 403 26.90 10.27 -13.37
C GLU A 403 26.34 11.40 -12.49
N PHE A 404 26.46 12.66 -12.93
CA PHE A 404 25.92 13.81 -12.18
C PHE A 404 24.40 13.68 -12.04
N GLN A 405 23.70 13.36 -13.12
CA GLN A 405 22.24 13.28 -13.10
C GLN A 405 21.73 12.07 -12.32
N ARG A 406 22.43 10.93 -12.38
CA ARG A 406 22.15 9.76 -11.53
C ARG A 406 22.31 10.08 -10.05
N ILE A 407 23.42 10.69 -9.65
CA ILE A 407 23.64 11.08 -8.25
C ILE A 407 22.60 12.10 -7.82
N PHE A 408 22.32 13.12 -8.65
CA PHE A 408 21.27 14.09 -8.37
C PHE A 408 19.91 13.41 -8.14
N TYR A 409 19.55 12.40 -8.93
CA TYR A 409 18.31 11.64 -8.76
C TYR A 409 18.26 10.91 -7.40
N HIS A 410 19.30 10.15 -7.04
CA HIS A 410 19.35 9.42 -5.77
C HIS A 410 19.33 10.34 -4.55
N LEU A 411 20.03 11.48 -4.63
CA LEU A 411 20.07 12.52 -3.61
C LEU A 411 18.68 12.97 -3.19
N TRP A 412 17.77 13.25 -4.12
CA TRP A 412 16.42 13.71 -3.77
C TRP A 412 15.42 12.56 -3.61
N HIS A 413 15.51 11.54 -4.47
CA HIS A 413 14.51 10.47 -4.59
C HIS A 413 14.64 9.43 -3.48
N HIS A 414 15.85 9.05 -3.08
CA HIS A 414 16.05 8.03 -2.04
C HIS A 414 16.52 8.67 -0.74
N GLU A 415 17.73 9.24 -0.74
CA GLU A 415 18.44 9.70 0.45
C GLU A 415 17.71 10.87 1.10
N GLY A 416 17.29 11.84 0.28
CA GLY A 416 16.51 12.98 0.72
C GLY A 416 15.20 12.56 1.38
N ARG A 417 14.43 11.68 0.73
CA ARG A 417 13.15 11.21 1.28
C ARG A 417 13.37 10.48 2.61
N ARG A 418 14.37 9.59 2.70
CA ARG A 418 14.79 8.91 3.93
C ARG A 418 15.18 9.88 5.05
N MET A 419 16.01 10.88 4.76
CA MET A 419 16.40 11.90 5.73
C MET A 419 15.19 12.62 6.34
N ARG A 420 14.24 13.03 5.48
CA ARG A 420 13.06 13.80 5.89
C ARG A 420 12.02 12.96 6.61
N GLN A 421 11.67 11.81 6.05
CA GLN A 421 10.68 10.89 6.62
C GLN A 421 11.21 10.28 7.94
N GLY A 422 12.49 9.88 7.98
CA GLY A 422 13.13 9.35 9.19
C GLY A 422 13.13 10.38 10.32
N GLY A 423 13.45 11.64 10.01
CA GLY A 423 13.45 12.72 11.00
C GLY A 423 12.06 13.03 11.58
N ILE A 424 11.00 13.02 10.75
CA ILE A 424 9.64 13.37 11.21
C ILE A 424 8.89 12.19 11.87
N MET A 425 9.36 10.96 11.70
CA MET A 425 8.80 9.76 12.33
C MET A 425 9.66 9.19 13.47
N GLY A 426 10.77 9.84 13.81
CA GLY A 426 11.59 9.48 14.97
C GLY A 426 12.45 8.24 14.76
N ALA A 427 12.92 8.02 13.53
CA ALA A 427 13.83 6.94 13.17
C ALA A 427 15.26 7.47 13.02
N PRO A 428 16.13 7.31 14.05
CA PRO A 428 17.45 7.92 14.06
C PRO A 428 18.35 7.42 12.93
N ASP A 429 18.27 6.14 12.58
CA ASP A 429 19.16 5.54 11.58
C ASP A 429 18.81 6.01 10.16
N TYR A 430 17.51 6.06 9.86
CA TYR A 430 17.01 6.60 8.60
C TYR A 430 17.19 8.11 8.45
N SER A 431 17.12 8.84 9.57
CA SER A 431 17.41 10.27 9.56
C SER A 431 18.91 10.53 9.33
N HIS A 432 19.78 9.66 9.86
CA HIS A 432 21.23 9.83 9.84
C HIS A 432 21.94 9.02 8.76
N TRP A 433 22.19 7.74 8.99
CA TRP A 433 23.05 6.89 8.15
C TRP A 433 22.49 6.68 6.75
N HIS A 434 21.18 6.40 6.64
CA HIS A 434 20.49 6.27 5.34
C HIS A 434 19.95 7.61 4.80
N GLY A 435 20.13 8.68 5.55
CA GLY A 435 19.63 10.01 5.24
C GLY A 435 20.76 11.01 5.02
N VAL A 436 21.02 11.84 6.01
CA VAL A 436 21.98 12.95 5.90
C VAL A 436 23.40 12.50 5.54
N PHE A 437 23.84 11.31 5.98
CA PHE A 437 25.18 10.82 5.73
C PHE A 437 25.40 10.46 4.25
N GLU A 438 24.49 9.72 3.63
CA GLU A 438 24.51 9.41 2.20
C GLU A 438 24.35 10.70 1.37
N LEU A 439 23.39 11.54 1.73
CA LEU A 439 23.12 12.79 1.02
C LEU A 439 24.33 13.75 1.02
N GLN A 440 25.06 13.79 2.13
CA GLN A 440 26.27 14.61 2.23
C GLN A 440 27.40 14.09 1.33
N GLN A 441 27.53 12.77 1.18
CA GLN A 441 28.48 12.17 0.26
C GLN A 441 28.10 12.47 -1.19
N ASP A 442 26.82 12.43 -1.52
CA ASP A 442 26.32 12.74 -2.85
C ASP A 442 26.57 14.19 -3.23
N ILE A 443 26.35 15.15 -2.32
CA ILE A 443 26.73 16.55 -2.53
C ILE A 443 28.23 16.71 -2.79
N ARG A 444 29.10 15.98 -2.08
CA ARG A 444 30.54 16.02 -2.32
C ARG A 444 30.91 15.52 -3.72
N LYS A 445 30.27 14.43 -4.18
CA LYS A 445 30.47 13.91 -5.55
C LYS A 445 29.97 14.90 -6.60
N LEU A 446 28.77 15.45 -6.42
CA LEU A 446 28.21 16.46 -7.33
C LEU A 446 29.12 17.68 -7.45
N ARG A 447 29.65 18.21 -6.34
CA ARG A 447 30.63 19.32 -6.36
C ARG A 447 31.88 18.99 -7.16
N LYS A 448 32.41 17.76 -7.03
CA LYS A 448 33.60 17.31 -7.75
C LYS A 448 33.36 17.24 -9.26
N ILE A 449 32.25 16.61 -9.67
CA ILE A 449 31.86 16.51 -11.09
C ILE A 449 31.59 17.91 -11.65
N TYR A 450 30.80 18.72 -10.95
CA TYR A 450 30.51 20.10 -11.32
C TYR A 450 31.78 20.92 -11.58
N ALA A 451 32.73 20.91 -10.64
CA ALA A 451 33.99 21.61 -10.79
C ALA A 451 34.84 21.08 -11.97
N LYS A 452 34.87 19.76 -12.17
CA LYS A 452 35.58 19.13 -13.29
C LYS A 452 34.98 19.53 -14.63
N ARG A 453 33.66 19.42 -14.80
CA ARG A 453 32.95 19.79 -16.02
C ARG A 453 33.08 21.27 -16.33
N LEU A 454 33.01 22.16 -15.33
CA LEU A 454 33.25 23.59 -15.54
C LEU A 454 34.68 23.90 -15.97
N LYS A 455 35.68 23.18 -15.43
CA LYS A 455 37.09 23.37 -15.79
C LYS A 455 37.42 22.84 -17.19
N THR A 456 36.87 21.70 -17.56
CA THR A 456 37.19 21.00 -18.81
C THR A 456 36.24 21.37 -19.96
N ASN A 457 35.06 21.89 -19.64
CA ASN A 457 33.96 22.14 -20.58
C ASN A 457 33.56 20.88 -21.36
N GLN A 458 33.64 19.72 -20.71
CA GLN A 458 33.31 18.40 -21.25
C GLN A 458 32.52 17.59 -20.23
N ILE A 459 31.70 16.66 -20.71
CA ILE A 459 31.12 15.58 -19.90
C ILE A 459 32.18 14.47 -19.87
N GLU A 460 32.43 13.87 -18.71
CA GLU A 460 33.38 12.76 -18.58
C GLU A 460 32.91 11.54 -19.38
N ASP A 461 33.87 10.82 -19.99
CA ASP A 461 33.63 9.53 -20.68
C ASP A 461 33.19 8.41 -19.73
#